data_AF-A0A927XYA7-F1
#
_entry.id   AF-A0A927XYA7-F1
#
_cell.length_a   1.000
_cell.length_b   1.000
_cell.length_c   1.000
_cell.angle_alpha   90.00
_cell.angle_beta   90.00
_cell.angle_gamma   90.00
#
_symmetry.space_group_name_H-M   'P 1'
#
loop_
_entity.id
_entity.type
_entity.pdbx_description
1 polymer ?
#
loop_
_entity_poly.entity_id
_entity_poly.type
_entity_poly.pdbx_seq_one_letter_code
_entity_poly.pdbx_strand_id
1 'polypeptide(L)'
;MSRQIINRILIGVFIILMIGMGVVYIRQEAKLNDLKKQQLELEKKQQRIEFIVQEYLVLLDNVNSRNFIIRMAREKFGWVFDNEKIFVKDDYSEFFPPASTPGTDIEEPNDPLE
;
A
#
# COMPACT_ATOMS: atom_id res chain seq x y z
N MET A 1 -21.53 -53.42 47.73
CA MET A 1 -20.94 -52.06 47.82
C MET A 1 -19.84 -51.78 46.79
N SER A 2 -19.08 -52.76 46.28
CA SER A 2 -17.98 -52.52 45.31
C SER A 2 -18.40 -51.85 43.99
N ARG A 3 -19.56 -52.21 43.42
CA ARG A 3 -20.06 -51.65 42.16
C ARG A 3 -20.34 -50.14 42.22
N GLN A 4 -20.76 -49.63 43.38
CA GLN A 4 -21.03 -48.19 43.54
C GLN A 4 -19.73 -47.36 43.60
N ILE A 5 -18.66 -47.93 44.14
CA ILE A 5 -17.34 -47.30 44.18
C ILE A 5 -16.74 -47.28 42.77
N ILE A 6 -16.86 -48.38 42.02
CA ILE A 6 -16.41 -48.48 40.62
C ILE A 6 -17.10 -47.44 39.74
N ASN A 7 -18.43 -47.30 39.84
CA ASN A 7 -19.17 -46.33 39.03
C ASN A 7 -18.78 -44.88 39.34
N ARG A 8 -18.48 -44.56 40.61
CA ARG A 8 -18.01 -43.22 41.01
C ARG A 8 -16.63 -42.90 40.45
N ILE A 9 -15.72 -43.87 40.47
CA ILE A 9 -14.38 -43.72 39.86
C ILE A 9 -14.50 -43.56 38.34
N LEU A 10 -15.36 -44.35 37.70
CA LEU A 10 -15.56 -44.32 36.25
C LEU A 10 -16.11 -42.96 35.76
N ILE A 11 -17.03 -42.35 36.52
CA ILE A 11 -17.52 -41.00 36.26
C ILE A 11 -16.41 -39.96 36.42
N GLY A 12 -15.57 -40.09 37.46
CA GLY A 12 -14.42 -39.19 37.66
C GLY A 12 -13.43 -39.23 36.50
N VAL A 13 -13.08 -40.42 36.02
CA VAL A 13 -12.21 -40.61 34.85
C VAL A 13 -12.85 -40.02 33.59
N PHE A 14 -14.16 -40.20 33.40
CA PHE A 14 -14.87 -39.65 32.24
C PHE A 14 -14.83 -38.12 32.21
N ILE A 15 -15.02 -37.47 33.36
CA ILE A 15 -14.93 -36.00 33.47
C ILE A 15 -13.53 -35.51 33.13
N ILE A 16 -12.49 -36.17 33.65
CA ILE A 16 -11.09 -35.83 33.35
C ILE A 16 -10.81 -36.00 31.85
N LEU A 17 -11.31 -37.06 31.23
CA LEU A 17 -11.20 -37.29 29.79
C LEU A 17 -11.86 -36.18 28.98
N MET A 18 -13.08 -35.77 29.35
CA MET A 18 -13.79 -34.68 28.69
C MET A 18 -13.05 -33.36 28.78
N ILE A 19 -12.54 -33.02 29.98
CA ILE A 19 -11.73 -31.80 30.17
C ILE A 19 -10.45 -31.87 29.32
N GLY A 20 -9.75 -33.01 29.33
CA GLY A 20 -8.56 -33.21 28.51
C GLY A 20 -8.83 -33.04 27.02
N MET A 21 -9.95 -33.58 26.53
CA MET A 21 -10.38 -33.45 25.14
C MET A 21 -10.70 -31.99 24.80
N GLY A 22 -11.37 -31.25 25.69
CA GLY A 22 -11.65 -29.84 25.53
C GLY A 22 -10.38 -28.98 25.43
N VAL A 23 -9.36 -29.23 26.26
CA VAL A 23 -8.08 -28.53 26.20
C VAL A 23 -7.36 -28.80 24.87
N VAL A 24 -7.38 -30.04 24.41
CA VAL A 24 -6.78 -30.42 23.11
C VAL A 24 -7.52 -29.74 21.96
N TYR A 25 -8.85 -29.68 22.01
CA TYR A 25 -9.67 -29.02 20.99
C TYR A 25 -9.33 -27.54 20.84
N ILE A 26 -9.22 -26.80 21.94
CA ILE A 26 -8.86 -25.37 21.92
C ILE A 26 -7.49 -25.15 21.25
N ARG A 27 -6.51 -26.01 21.55
CA ARG A 27 -5.18 -25.92 20.94
C ARG A 27 -5.20 -26.20 19.44
N GLN A 28 -6.04 -27.14 18.99
CA GLN A 28 -6.20 -27.45 17.58
C GLN A 28 -6.84 -26.29 16.82
N GLU A 29 -7.87 -25.68 17.40
CA GLU A 29 -8.57 -24.54 16.79
C GLU A 29 -7.67 -23.30 16.66
N ALA A 30 -6.84 -23.03 17.67
CA ALA A 30 -5.83 -21.98 17.59
C ALA A 30 -4.82 -22.21 16.45
N LYS A 31 -4.30 -23.44 16.31
CA LYS A 31 -3.39 -23.80 15.22
C LYS A 31 -4.04 -23.73 13.84
N LEU A 32 -5.30 -24.17 13.73
CA LEU A 32 -6.08 -24.09 12.49
C LEU A 32 -6.28 -22.64 12.05
N ASN A 33 -6.61 -21.76 12.99
CA ASN A 33 -6.75 -20.33 12.70
C ASN A 33 -5.42 -19.69 12.28
N ASP A 34 -4.32 -20.06 12.92
CA ASP A 34 -3.00 -19.55 12.53
C ASP A 34 -2.60 -20.01 11.12
N LEU A 35 -2.77 -21.30 10.81
CA LEU A 35 -2.55 -21.84 9.47
C LEU A 35 -3.42 -21.15 8.42
N LYS A 36 -4.69 -20.88 8.73
CA LYS A 36 -5.60 -20.16 7.83
C LYS A 36 -5.16 -18.72 7.57
N LYS A 37 -4.64 -18.02 8.59
CA LYS A 37 -4.07 -16.68 8.42
C LYS A 37 -2.84 -16.72 7.53
N GLN A 38 -1.93 -17.66 7.77
CA GLN A 38 -0.72 -17.82 6.96
C GLN A 38 -1.06 -18.12 5.49
N GLN A 39 -2.03 -19.00 5.23
CA GLN A 39 -2.50 -19.26 3.86
C GLN A 39 -3.04 -18.00 3.18
N LEU A 40 -3.85 -17.22 3.89
CA LEU A 40 -4.42 -15.99 3.35
C LEU A 40 -3.34 -14.92 3.08
N GLU A 41 -2.30 -14.85 3.91
CA GLU A 41 -1.15 -13.98 3.65
C GLU A 41 -0.32 -14.45 2.44
N LEU A 42 -0.10 -15.74 2.31
CA LEU A 42 0.60 -16.34 1.17
C LEU A 42 -0.17 -16.10 -0.13
N GLU A 43 -1.49 -16.29 -0.12
CA GLU A 43 -2.36 -16.02 -1.26
C GLU A 43 -2.32 -14.54 -1.66
N LYS A 44 -2.38 -13.62 -0.69
CA LYS A 44 -2.21 -12.18 -0.96
C LYS A 44 -0.85 -11.85 -1.56
N LYS A 45 0.22 -12.49 -1.09
CA LYS A 45 1.57 -12.32 -1.66
C LYS A 45 1.61 -12.85 -3.10
N GLN A 46 0.99 -13.99 -3.36
CA GLN A 46 0.92 -14.57 -4.69
C GLN A 46 0.15 -13.66 -5.66
N GLN A 47 -1.05 -13.19 -5.27
CA GLN A 47 -1.83 -12.24 -6.08
C GLN A 47 -1.07 -10.95 -6.38
N ARG A 48 -0.33 -10.41 -5.40
CA ARG A 48 0.53 -9.23 -5.61
C ARG A 48 1.62 -9.50 -6.64
N ILE A 49 2.28 -10.65 -6.56
CA ILE A 49 3.33 -11.02 -7.50
C ILE A 49 2.74 -11.21 -8.90
N GLU A 50 1.59 -11.87 -9.03
CA GLU A 50 0.90 -12.05 -10.32
C GLU A 50 0.51 -10.70 -10.93
N PHE A 51 0.00 -9.75 -10.13
CA PHE A 51 -0.30 -8.40 -10.59
C PHE A 51 0.95 -7.68 -11.12
N ILE A 52 2.06 -7.75 -10.36
CA ILE A 52 3.34 -7.15 -10.77
C ILE A 52 3.83 -7.81 -12.07
N VAL A 53 3.78 -9.14 -12.16
CA VAL A 53 4.20 -9.84 -13.39
C VAL A 53 3.35 -9.41 -14.59
N GLN A 54 2.03 -9.26 -14.42
CA GLN A 54 1.16 -8.75 -15.48
C GLN A 54 1.51 -7.31 -15.88
N GLU A 55 1.77 -6.42 -14.92
CA GLU A 55 2.21 -5.06 -15.18
C GLU A 55 3.54 -5.04 -15.95
N TYR A 56 4.51 -5.83 -15.53
CA TYR A 56 5.79 -5.99 -16.22
C TYR A 56 5.63 -6.60 -17.61
N LEU A 57 4.71 -7.55 -17.82
CA LEU A 57 4.43 -8.10 -19.14
C LEU A 57 3.82 -7.06 -20.08
N VAL A 58 2.89 -6.23 -19.61
CA VAL A 58 2.33 -5.11 -20.38
C VAL A 58 3.41 -4.09 -20.71
N LEU A 59 4.31 -3.80 -19.77
CA LEU A 59 5.45 -2.93 -20.03
C LEU A 59 6.41 -3.56 -21.04
N LEU A 60 6.74 -4.84 -20.93
CA LEU A 60 7.66 -5.55 -21.83
C LEU A 60 7.11 -5.61 -23.26
N ASP A 61 5.82 -5.92 -23.42
CA ASP A 61 5.13 -5.91 -24.71
C ASP A 61 5.14 -4.50 -25.33
N ASN A 62 4.99 -3.47 -24.50
CA ASN A 62 5.10 -2.09 -24.93
C ASN A 62 6.53 -1.58 -25.12
N VAL A 63 7.56 -2.16 -24.49
CA VAL A 63 8.96 -1.71 -24.58
C VAL A 63 9.50 -1.88 -26.01
N ASN A 64 9.05 -2.90 -26.74
CA ASN A 64 9.34 -3.06 -28.16
C ASN A 64 8.44 -2.22 -29.08
N SER A 65 7.41 -1.56 -28.53
CA SER A 65 6.61 -0.62 -29.31
C SER A 65 7.45 0.63 -29.62
N ARG A 66 7.43 1.06 -30.88
CA ARG A 66 8.11 2.28 -31.33
C ARG A 66 7.75 3.50 -30.47
N ASN A 67 6.50 3.57 -30.00
CA ASN A 67 6.01 4.68 -29.16
C ASN A 67 6.66 4.73 -27.77
N PHE A 68 6.91 3.58 -27.14
CA PHE A 68 7.60 3.55 -25.84
C PHE A 68 9.05 4.02 -25.97
N ILE A 69 9.77 3.56 -27.00
CA ILE A 69 11.15 3.97 -27.27
C ILE A 69 11.22 5.48 -27.52
N ILE A 70 10.33 6.02 -28.35
CA ILE A 70 10.27 7.46 -28.62
C ILE A 70 9.96 8.25 -27.34
N ARG A 71 9.01 7.79 -26.50
CA ARG A 71 8.67 8.45 -25.23
C ARG A 71 9.84 8.43 -24.25
N MET A 72 10.51 7.29 -24.09
CA MET A 72 11.67 7.16 -23.21
C MET A 72 12.86 7.99 -23.71
N ALA A 73 13.07 8.03 -25.03
CA ALA A 73 14.08 8.87 -25.67
C ALA A 73 13.83 10.36 -25.43
N ARG A 74 12.58 10.80 -25.52
CA ARG A 74 12.17 12.18 -25.17
C ARG A 74 12.40 12.48 -23.69
N GLU A 75 11.98 11.60 -22.80
CA GLU A 75 12.04 11.84 -21.35
C GLU A 75 13.47 11.82 -20.81
N LYS A 76 14.32 10.87 -21.27
CA LYS A 76 15.67 10.69 -20.73
C LYS A 76 16.75 11.46 -21.47
N PHE A 77 16.59 11.65 -22.78
CA PHE A 77 17.62 12.26 -23.63
C PHE A 77 17.17 13.58 -24.27
N GLY A 78 15.94 14.03 -24.02
CA GLY A 78 15.40 15.24 -24.66
C GLY A 78 15.32 15.11 -26.18
N TRP A 79 15.29 13.88 -26.71
CA TRP A 79 15.39 13.64 -28.15
C TRP A 79 14.07 14.01 -28.84
N VAL A 80 14.12 14.97 -29.76
CA VAL A 80 13.00 15.42 -30.59
C VAL A 80 13.37 15.20 -32.06
N PHE A 81 12.39 14.87 -32.91
CA PHE A 81 12.64 14.74 -34.35
C PHE A 81 12.76 16.12 -35.01
N ASP A 82 13.60 16.25 -36.04
CA ASP A 82 13.89 17.52 -36.72
C ASP A 82 12.65 18.21 -37.31
N ASN A 83 11.55 17.47 -37.50
CA ASN A 83 10.29 17.94 -38.06
C ASN A 83 9.16 18.14 -37.03
N GLU A 84 9.46 18.12 -35.73
CA GLU A 84 8.46 18.27 -34.67
C GLU A 84 8.42 19.68 -34.07
N LYS A 85 7.21 20.20 -33.88
CA LYS A 85 6.98 21.49 -33.19
C LYS A 85 6.82 21.24 -31.69
N ILE A 86 7.75 21.76 -30.90
CA ILE A 86 7.69 21.73 -29.44
C ILE A 86 6.79 22.88 -28.98
N PHE A 87 5.70 22.55 -28.31
CA PHE A 87 4.86 23.54 -27.62
C PHE A 87 5.29 23.58 -26.16
N VAL A 88 6.16 24.53 -25.81
CA VAL A 88 6.41 24.85 -24.41
C VAL A 88 5.20 25.67 -23.94
N LYS A 89 4.48 25.15 -22.95
CA LYS A 89 3.43 25.93 -22.30
C LYS A 89 4.15 26.92 -21.41
N ASP A 90 4.28 28.17 -21.86
CA ASP A 90 4.77 29.22 -20.99
C ASP A 90 3.70 29.44 -19.91
N ASP A 91 3.97 28.99 -18.69
CA ASP A 91 3.23 29.46 -17.50
C ASP A 91 3.66 30.90 -17.24
N TYR A 92 3.19 31.83 -18.07
CA TYR A 92 3.18 33.25 -17.76
C TYR A 92 1.88 33.57 -17.00
N SER A 93 1.86 33.26 -15.71
CA SER A 93 0.96 33.91 -14.79
C SER A 93 1.66 34.10 -13.45
N GLU A 94 1.64 35.34 -12.97
CA GLU A 94 2.06 35.80 -11.62
C GLU A 94 3.50 36.34 -11.46
N PHE A 95 3.88 37.44 -12.14
CA PHE A 95 4.84 38.40 -11.55
C PHE A 95 4.82 39.83 -12.15
N PHE A 96 3.65 40.42 -12.39
CA PHE A 96 3.54 41.89 -12.52
C PHE A 96 2.20 42.38 -11.95
N PRO A 97 2.15 42.95 -10.74
CA PRO A 97 1.03 43.81 -10.37
C PRO A 97 1.10 45.10 -11.23
N PRO A 98 -0.04 45.67 -11.67
CA PRO A 98 -0.05 46.89 -12.46
C PRO A 98 0.59 48.02 -11.63
N ALA A 99 1.64 48.62 -12.17
CA ALA A 99 2.26 49.81 -11.60
C ALA A 99 1.21 50.94 -11.54
N SER A 100 0.84 51.29 -10.32
CA SER A 100 -0.06 52.38 -9.96
C SER A 100 0.43 53.71 -10.52
N THR A 101 -0.43 54.44 -11.23
CA THR A 101 -0.28 55.90 -11.45
C THR A 101 -0.61 56.68 -10.16
N PRO A 102 -0.17 57.95 -10.04
CA PRO A 102 0.71 58.41 -8.98
C PRO A 102 -0.01 59.26 -7.91
N GLY A 103 0.58 59.32 -6.73
CA GLY A 103 0.44 60.46 -5.84
C GLY A 103 0.08 60.14 -4.39
N THR A 104 0.80 60.84 -3.51
CA THR A 104 0.43 61.28 -2.16
C THR A 104 0.93 60.44 -0.97
N ASP A 105 2.17 60.74 -0.61
CA ASP A 105 2.63 61.23 0.70
C ASP A 105 2.66 60.32 1.94
N ILE A 106 3.88 59.89 2.26
CA ILE A 106 4.61 60.06 3.55
C ILE A 106 3.80 59.93 4.85
N GLU A 107 4.09 58.89 5.64
CA GLU A 107 4.34 59.05 7.08
C GLU A 107 5.31 57.97 7.62
N GLU A 108 6.11 58.40 8.59
CA GLU A 108 7.43 57.96 9.05
C GLU A 108 7.38 56.81 10.09
N PRO A 109 8.46 56.03 10.33
CA PRO A 109 8.43 54.78 11.11
C PRO A 109 8.66 55.02 12.61
N ASN A 110 7.98 54.24 13.45
CA ASN A 110 8.35 54.05 14.85
C ASN A 110 8.32 52.56 15.20
N ASP A 111 9.50 51.96 15.31
CA ASP A 111 9.71 50.75 16.12
C ASP A 111 9.47 51.10 17.60
N PRO A 112 9.06 50.09 18.39
CA PRO A 112 9.92 49.79 19.52
C PRO A 112 10.27 48.30 19.62
N LEU A 113 11.53 48.11 20.00
CA LEU A 113 12.18 46.88 20.43
C LEU A 113 11.57 46.33 21.73
N GLU A 114 11.80 45.02 21.91
CA GLU A 114 11.65 44.16 23.11
C GLU A 114 10.33 43.40 23.28
#